data_AF-A0A656JIK8-F1
#
_entry.id   AF-A0A656JIK8-F1
#
_cell.length_a   1.000
_cell.length_b   1.000
_cell.length_c   1.000
_cell.angle_alpha   90.00
_cell.angle_beta   90.00
_cell.angle_gamma   90.00
#
_symmetry.space_group_name_H-M   'P 1'
#
loop_
_entity.id
_entity.type
_entity.pdbx_description
1 polymer ?
#
loop_
_entity_poly.entity_id
_entity_poly.type
_entity_poly.pdbx_seq_one_letter_code
_entity_poly.pdbx_strand_id
1 'polypeptide(L)' 'MSVRRLAIPEIETYRYAVFCCSFKVDLSSTPDHALALFVDVAMARRYGAWMWPNTFEVVDVVTGQPICA' A
#
# COMPACT_ATOMS: atom_id res chain seq x y z
N MET A 1 -3.43 -17.50 -30.72
CA MET A 1 -4.32 -17.06 -29.62
C MET A 1 -3.68 -15.82 -29.01
N SER A 2 -4.32 -14.65 -29.09
CA SER A 2 -3.73 -13.42 -28.59
C SER A 2 -3.79 -13.38 -27.06
N VAL A 3 -2.67 -13.73 -26.43
CA VAL A 3 -2.47 -13.71 -24.98
C VAL A 3 -2.09 -12.29 -24.57
N ARG A 4 -3.07 -11.39 -24.44
CA ARG A 4 -2.98 -10.23 -23.53
C ARG A 4 -4.32 -9.53 -23.37
N ARG A 5 -5.03 -9.84 -22.27
CA ARG A 5 -6.20 -9.06 -21.82
C ARG A 5 -5.82 -7.95 -20.83
N LEU A 6 -4.59 -7.94 -20.35
CA LEU A 6 -4.09 -7.02 -19.32
C LEU A 6 -2.86 -6.27 -19.84
N ALA A 7 -2.76 -4.99 -19.50
CA ALA A 7 -1.56 -4.19 -19.71
C ALA A 7 -0.39 -4.72 -18.85
N ILE A 8 0.84 -4.44 -19.27
CA ILE A 8 2.00 -4.63 -18.39
C ILE A 8 1.89 -3.57 -17.28
N PRO A 9 1.99 -3.94 -16.00
CA PRO A 9 2.10 -2.95 -14.93
C PRO A 9 3.38 -2.14 -15.06
N GLU A 10 3.26 -0.82 -15.10
CA GLU A 10 4.38 0.12 -15.02
C GLU A 10 4.63 0.44 -13.55
N ILE A 11 5.63 -0.18 -12.94
CA ILE A 11 5.84 -0.14 -11.48
C ILE A 11 5.97 1.29 -10.94
N GLU A 12 6.53 2.20 -11.73
CA GLU A 12 6.75 3.61 -11.39
C GLU A 12 5.44 4.41 -11.26
N THR A 13 4.34 3.91 -11.81
CA THR A 13 3.01 4.55 -11.68
C THR A 13 2.38 4.34 -10.32
N TYR A 14 2.85 3.37 -9.54
CA TYR A 14 2.28 3.02 -8.24
C TYR A 14 2.97 3.82 -7.12
N ARG A 15 2.42 4.99 -6.83
CA ARG A 15 2.99 5.96 -5.89
C ARG A 15 2.71 5.67 -4.42
N TYR A 16 1.65 4.93 -4.11
CA TYR A 16 1.17 4.79 -2.73
C TYR A 16 1.33 3.37 -2.23
N ALA A 17 2.10 3.19 -1.16
CA ALA A 17 2.30 1.91 -0.49
C ALA A 17 1.44 1.81 0.76
N VAL A 18 0.77 0.67 0.96
CA VAL A 18 0.00 0.36 2.17
C VAL A 18 0.80 -0.59 3.07
N PHE A 19 0.93 -0.22 4.33
CA PHE A 19 1.53 -1.03 5.40
C PHE A 19 0.45 -1.42 6.41
N CYS A 20 0.53 -2.63 6.96
CA CYS A 20 -0.40 -3.12 8.00
C CYS A 20 -0.09 -2.53 9.38
N CYS A 21 1.18 -2.19 9.61
CA CYS A 21 1.77 -1.80 10.88
C CYS A 21 1.34 -2.68 12.06
N SER A 22 1.19 -3.99 11.84
CA SER A 22 0.87 -4.97 12.89
C SER A 22 1.93 -5.02 13.99
N PHE A 23 3.15 -4.54 13.72
CA PHE A 23 4.18 -4.34 14.74
C PHE A 23 3.74 -3.38 15.85
N LYS A 24 2.81 -2.44 15.57
CA LYS A 24 2.27 -1.51 16.58
C LYS A 24 1.44 -2.21 17.67
N VAL A 25 1.01 -3.44 17.41
CA VAL A 25 0.26 -4.29 18.34
C VAL A 25 1.00 -5.59 18.65
N ASP A 26 2.33 -5.59 18.48
CA ASP A 26 3.22 -6.73 18.73
C ASP A 26 2.88 -8.02 17.95
N LEU A 27 2.23 -7.87 16.79
CA LEU A 27 1.82 -9.01 15.94
C LEU A 27 2.77 -9.28 14.76
N SER A 28 3.77 -8.41 14.51
CA SER A 28 4.81 -8.65 13.50
C SER A 28 6.16 -8.05 13.90
N SER A 29 7.24 -8.46 13.22
CA SER A 29 8.59 -7.94 13.41
C SER A 29 8.90 -6.80 12.43
N THR A 30 9.70 -5.83 12.86
CA THR A 30 10.17 -4.71 12.04
C THR A 30 11.40 -5.10 11.20
N PRO A 31 11.62 -4.51 10.01
CA PRO A 31 10.77 -3.50 9.36
C PRO A 31 9.54 -4.12 8.68
N ASP A 32 8.42 -3.42 8.75
CA ASP A 32 7.20 -3.84 8.05
C ASP A 32 7.36 -3.57 6.55
N HIS A 33 6.90 -4.50 5.71
CA HIS A 33 6.98 -4.36 4.26
C HIS A 33 5.65 -3.88 3.70
N ALA A 34 5.71 -3.15 2.58
CA ALA A 34 4.50 -2.74 1.86
C ALA A 34 3.73 -3.99 1.40
N LEU A 35 2.46 -4.08 1.78
CA LEU A 35 1.60 -5.20 1.41
C LEU A 35 0.96 -5.00 0.04
N ALA A 36 0.73 -3.75 -0.35
CA ALA A 36 0.12 -3.42 -1.63
C ALA A 36 0.58 -2.04 -2.11
N LEU A 37 0.65 -1.88 -3.43
CA LEU A 37 0.96 -0.64 -4.11
C LEU A 37 -0.25 -0.16 -4.92
N PHE A 38 -0.50 1.14 -4.92
CA PHE A 38 -1.62 1.78 -5.59
C PHE A 38 -1.17 3.02 -6.36
N VAL A 39 -1.81 3.25 -7.50
CA VAL A 39 -1.67 4.49 -8.27
C VAL A 39 -2.44 5.63 -7.60
N ASP A 40 -3.57 5.33 -6.97
CA ASP A 40 -4.48 6.30 -6.35
C ASP A 40 -4.52 6.20 -4.82
N VAL A 41 -4.39 7.34 -4.14
CA VAL A 41 -4.36 7.42 -2.68
C VAL A 41 -5.69 7.06 -2.03
N ALA A 42 -6.83 7.41 -2.65
CA ALA A 42 -8.14 7.11 -2.08
C ALA A 42 -8.42 5.61 -2.13
N MET A 43 -7.98 4.91 -3.18
CA MET A 43 -8.02 3.45 -3.26
C MET A 43 -7.13 2.80 -2.20
N ALA A 44 -5.89 3.27 -2.05
CA ALA A 44 -4.96 2.77 -1.03
C ALA A 44 -5.56 2.89 0.39
N ARG A 45 -6.17 4.04 0.70
CA ARG A 45 -6.84 4.29 1.98
C ARG A 45 -8.03 3.37 2.20
N ARG A 46 -8.91 3.22 1.21
CA ARG A 46 -10.08 2.33 1.31
C ARG A 46 -9.66 0.88 1.54
N TYR A 47 -8.64 0.42 0.82
CA TYR A 47 -8.08 -0.93 0.99
C TYR A 47 -7.52 -1.12 2.40
N GLY A 48 -6.66 -0.21 2.84
CA GLY A 48 -6.06 -0.26 4.17
C GLY A 48 -7.10 -0.24 5.29
N ALA A 49 -8.06 0.69 5.24
CA ALA A 49 -9.12 0.80 6.24
C ALA A 49 -10.07 -0.42 6.26
N TRP A 50 -10.29 -1.06 5.11
CA TRP A 50 -11.10 -2.29 5.03
C TRP A 50 -10.39 -3.48 5.70
N MET A 51 -9.08 -3.60 5.50
CA MET A 51 -8.28 -4.70 6.04
C MET A 51 -7.90 -4.48 7.52
N TRP A 52 -7.54 -3.25 7.88
CA TRP A 52 -7.06 -2.86 9.21
C TRP A 52 -7.65 -1.50 9.58
N PRO A 53 -8.80 -1.45 10.26
CA PRO A 53 -9.48 -0.19 10.52
C PRO A 53 -8.63 0.88 11.21
N ASN A 54 -7.70 0.48 12.07
CA ASN A 54 -6.98 1.39 12.97
C ASN A 54 -5.45 1.27 12.95
N THR A 55 -4.87 0.36 12.17
CA THR A 55 -3.42 0.10 12.25
C THR A 55 -2.67 0.30 10.95
N PHE A 56 -3.33 0.51 9.82
CA PHE A 56 -2.64 0.71 8.55
C PHE A 56 -2.00 2.10 8.41
N GLU A 57 -0.99 2.18 7.55
CA GLU A 57 -0.46 3.46 7.03
C GLU A 57 -0.38 3.43 5.51
N VAL A 58 -0.55 4.61 4.90
CA VAL A 58 -0.32 4.83 3.48
C VAL A 58 0.85 5.80 3.31
N VAL A 59 1.88 5.38 2.60
CA VAL A 59 3.13 6.12 2.39
C VAL A 59 3.29 6.48 0.91
N ASP A 60 3.75 7.70 0.62
CA ASP A 60 4.20 8.11 -0.70
C ASP A 60 5.59 7.50 -0.93
N VAL A 61 5.74 6.61 -1.91
CA VAL A 61 7.04 5.98 -2.17
C VAL A 61 8.07 6.97 -2.74
N VAL A 62 7.62 8.11 -3.29
CA VAL A 62 8.51 9.14 -3.85
C VAL A 62 9.04 10.06 -2.76
N THR A 63 8.19 10.47 -1.82
CA THR A 63 8.60 11.40 -0.74
C THR A 63 8.98 10.68 0.55
N GLY A 64 8.65 9.38 0.68
CA GLY A 64 8.81 8.58 1.89
C GLY A 64 7.89 9.02 3.04
N GLN A 65 6.95 9.94 2.80
CA GLN A 65 6.10 10.50 3.85
C GLN A 65 4.74 9.78 3.92
N PRO A 66 4.18 9.59 5.13
CA PRO A 66 2.79 9.18 5.29
C PRO A 66 1.84 10.23 4.68
N ILE A 67 0.84 9.80 3.89
CA ILE A 67 -0.08 10.74 3.23
C ILE A 67 -1.17 11.26 4.18
N CYS A 68 -1.46 10.53 5.26
CA CYS A 68 -2.26 10.93 6.43
C CYS A 68 -2.19 9.77 7.44
N ALA A 69 -2.10 10.10 8.73
CA ALA A 69 -2.36 9.20 9.86
C ALA A 69 -3.86 9.17 10.19
#